data_AF-A0AAW2E5Q0-F1
#
_entry.id   AF-A0AAW2E5Q0-F1
#
_cell.length_a   1.000
_cell.length_b   1.000
_cell.length_c   1.000
_cell.angle_alpha   90.00
_cell.angle_beta   90.00
_cell.angle_gamma   90.00
#
_symmetry.space_group_name_H-M   'P 1'
#
loop_
_entity.id
_entity.type
_entity.pdbx_description
1 polymer ?
#
loop_
_entity_poly.entity_id
_entity_poly.type
_entity_poly.pdbx_seq_one_letter_code
_entity_poly.pdbx_strand_id
1 'polypeptide(L)'
;MLKKKKLRKSGILPPSERSTSSSKSSRSPTPISVDNCSSKKIKPLDPTSYTEETRKALNFLEYNVHPWSPVENFWRATLAERKSILAEGGIYNYFKKFPALRIQEGYRLVSIYYTDINIVM
;
A
#
# COMPACT_ATOMS: atom_id res chain seq x y z
N MET A 1 36.10 -7.68 -16.81
CA MET A 1 34.67 -7.91 -16.49
C MET A 1 34.37 -9.41 -16.49
N LEU A 2 34.18 -10.03 -15.32
CA LEU A 2 33.85 -11.46 -15.23
C LEU A 2 32.37 -11.70 -15.57
N LYS A 3 32.14 -12.55 -16.58
CA LYS A 3 30.80 -12.89 -17.09
C LYS A 3 30.00 -13.66 -16.02
N LYS A 4 28.87 -13.11 -15.57
CA LYS A 4 27.92 -13.68 -14.56
C LYS A 4 27.61 -15.17 -14.74
N LYS A 5 27.73 -15.70 -15.96
CA LYS A 5 27.57 -17.13 -16.30
C LYS A 5 28.59 -18.05 -15.62
N LYS A 6 29.82 -17.58 -15.36
CA LYS A 6 30.90 -18.37 -14.72
C LYS A 6 30.62 -18.59 -13.22
N LEU A 7 30.04 -17.59 -12.55
CA LEU A 7 29.68 -17.65 -11.12
C LEU A 7 28.50 -18.59 -10.83
N ARG A 8 27.55 -18.72 -11.78
CA ARG A 8 26.46 -19.70 -11.68
C ARG A 8 26.96 -21.14 -11.82
N LYS A 9 27.97 -21.38 -12.68
CA LYS A 9 28.54 -22.72 -12.87
C LYS A 9 29.33 -23.22 -11.65
N SER A 10 29.84 -22.31 -10.82
CA SER A 10 30.56 -22.63 -9.58
C SER A 10 29.67 -22.68 -8.34
N GLY A 11 28.33 -22.63 -8.48
CA GLY A 11 27.39 -22.76 -7.35
C GLY A 11 27.31 -21.54 -6.41
N ILE A 12 27.93 -20.42 -6.77
CA ILE A 12 27.95 -19.19 -5.95
C ILE A 12 26.61 -18.45 -6.02
N LEU A 13 25.85 -18.63 -7.10
CA LEU A 13 24.56 -17.98 -7.32
C LEU A 13 23.48 -19.02 -7.61
N PRO A 14 22.24 -18.81 -7.13
CA PRO A 14 21.13 -19.72 -7.38
C PRO A 14 20.78 -19.80 -8.87
N PRO A 15 20.22 -20.95 -9.32
CA PRO A 15 19.78 -21.14 -10.69
C PRO A 15 18.63 -20.17 -11.04
N SER A 16 18.58 -19.79 -12.32
CA SER A 16 17.57 -18.86 -12.83
C SER A 16 16.31 -19.63 -13.18
N GLU A 17 15.22 -19.39 -12.49
CA GLU A 17 13.92 -19.96 -12.82
C GLU A 17 13.31 -19.21 -14.01
N ARG A 18 13.01 -19.94 -15.08
CA ARG A 18 12.29 -19.45 -16.26
C ARG A 18 10.92 -20.09 -16.24
N SER A 19 9.93 -19.41 -15.69
CA SER A 19 8.54 -19.88 -15.75
C SER A 19 8.05 -19.80 -17.19
N THR A 20 7.69 -20.96 -17.73
CA THR A 20 6.99 -21.10 -19.02
C THR A 20 5.58 -21.59 -18.69
N SER A 21 4.57 -20.79 -18.99
CA SER A 21 3.18 -21.26 -19.00
C SER A 21 2.54 -20.87 -20.33
N SER A 22 2.36 -21.89 -21.17
CA SER A 22 1.52 -21.84 -22.36
C SER A 22 0.29 -22.70 -22.10
N SER A 23 -0.90 -22.14 -22.32
CA SER A 23 -2.01 -22.85 -22.99
C SER A 23 -3.11 -21.87 -23.40
N LYS A 24 -3.45 -21.93 -24.68
CA LYS A 24 -4.53 -21.23 -25.37
C LYS A 24 -5.88 -21.89 -25.05
N SER A 25 -6.94 -21.08 -24.94
CA SER A 25 -8.28 -21.49 -25.36
C SER A 25 -9.09 -20.26 -25.77
N SER A 26 -9.67 -20.37 -26.95
CA SER A 26 -10.44 -19.38 -27.71
C SER A 26 -11.93 -19.38 -27.34
N ARG A 27 -12.53 -18.19 -27.21
CA ARG A 27 -13.92 -17.87 -27.63
C ARG A 27 -14.14 -16.34 -27.64
N SER A 28 -14.99 -15.92 -28.56
CA SER A 28 -15.07 -14.61 -29.25
C SER A 28 -15.54 -13.40 -28.40
N PRO A 29 -15.43 -12.16 -28.93
CA PRO A 29 -15.46 -10.92 -28.14
C PRO A 29 -16.84 -10.27 -28.08
N THR A 30 -17.19 -9.71 -26.92
CA THR A 30 -18.17 -8.62 -26.78
C THR A 30 -17.44 -7.35 -26.33
N PRO A 31 -17.64 -6.20 -27.00
CA PRO A 31 -17.05 -4.95 -26.57
C PRO A 31 -17.92 -4.37 -25.45
N ILE A 32 -17.47 -4.47 -24.20
CA ILE A 32 -18.04 -3.67 -23.12
C ILE A 32 -17.26 -2.36 -23.11
N SER A 33 -17.85 -1.32 -23.71
CA SER A 33 -17.50 0.07 -23.42
C SER A 33 -17.59 0.27 -21.91
N VAL A 34 -16.44 0.43 -21.27
CA VAL A 34 -16.34 1.13 -19.98
C VAL A 34 -15.84 2.52 -20.27
N ASP A 35 -16.78 3.33 -20.76
CA ASP A 35 -16.67 4.77 -20.72
C ASP A 35 -16.44 5.24 -19.29
N ASN A 36 -15.54 6.22 -19.16
CA ASN A 36 -15.45 7.17 -18.06
C ASN A 36 -15.25 6.56 -16.66
N CYS A 37 -14.00 6.22 -16.35
CA CYS A 37 -13.51 6.40 -14.98
C CYS A 37 -13.35 7.91 -14.74
N SER A 38 -14.48 8.59 -14.56
CA SER A 38 -14.56 9.97 -14.12
C SER A 38 -13.68 10.12 -12.89
N SER A 39 -12.60 10.90 -13.03
CA SER A 39 -11.80 11.42 -11.92
C SER A 39 -12.75 12.10 -10.94
N LYS A 40 -13.28 11.34 -9.98
CA LYS A 40 -14.07 11.90 -8.89
C LYS A 40 -13.12 12.80 -8.14
N LYS A 41 -13.24 14.10 -8.41
CA LYS A 41 -12.74 15.18 -7.56
C LYS A 41 -13.00 14.74 -6.12
N ILE A 42 -11.92 14.44 -5.39
CA ILE A 42 -11.98 14.17 -3.96
C ILE A 42 -12.53 15.47 -3.36
N LYS A 43 -13.81 15.47 -3.02
CA LYS A 43 -14.41 16.60 -2.31
C LYS A 43 -13.71 16.66 -0.94
N PRO A 44 -13.43 17.86 -0.41
CA PRO A 44 -12.98 18.00 0.97
C PRO A 44 -14.04 17.34 1.85
N LEU A 45 -13.67 16.24 2.51
CA LEU A 45 -14.57 15.49 3.37
C LEU A 45 -14.68 16.28 4.68
N ASP A 46 -15.90 16.64 5.05
CA ASP A 46 -16.22 17.31 6.31
C ASP A 46 -15.62 16.49 7.48
N PRO A 47 -14.79 17.09 8.37
CA PRO A 47 -14.14 16.38 9.48
C PRO A 47 -15.11 15.72 10.47
N THR A 48 -16.41 15.96 10.30
CA THR A 48 -17.52 15.46 11.11
C THR A 48 -18.09 14.11 10.65
N SER A 49 -17.63 13.54 9.52
CA SER A 49 -18.22 12.32 8.92
C SER A 49 -17.75 10.98 9.51
N TYR A 50 -16.77 10.96 10.41
CA TYR A 50 -16.24 9.70 10.95
C TYR A 50 -17.17 9.08 12.00
N THR A 51 -17.21 7.75 12.07
CA THR A 51 -17.76 7.09 13.25
C THR A 51 -16.87 7.42 14.47
N GLU A 52 -17.47 7.47 15.66
CA GLU A 52 -16.73 7.72 16.91
C GLU A 52 -15.60 6.72 17.13
N GLU A 53 -15.79 5.48 16.69
CA GLU A 53 -14.80 4.40 16.76
C GLU A 53 -13.57 4.71 15.89
N THR A 54 -13.78 5.17 14.65
CA THR A 54 -12.70 5.56 13.75
C THR A 54 -11.93 6.76 14.30
N ARG A 55 -12.61 7.74 14.91
CA ARG A 55 -11.93 8.87 15.58
C ARG A 55 -11.03 8.39 16.72
N LYS A 56 -11.54 7.51 17.57
CA LYS A 56 -10.77 6.93 18.68
C LYS A 56 -9.55 6.14 18.17
N ALA A 57 -9.74 5.35 17.11
CA ALA A 57 -8.65 4.59 16.48
C ALA A 57 -7.58 5.52 15.87
N LEU A 58 -7.97 6.57 15.14
CA LEU A 58 -7.03 7.56 14.60
C LEU A 58 -6.27 8.27 15.72
N ASN A 59 -7.00 8.74 16.74
CA ASN A 59 -6.39 9.39 17.90
C ASN A 59 -5.38 8.45 18.59
N PHE A 60 -5.73 7.18 18.77
CA PHE A 60 -4.79 6.19 19.29
C PHE A 60 -3.50 6.12 18.46
N LEU A 61 -3.62 6.05 17.12
CA LEU A 61 -2.48 5.96 16.22
C LEU A 61 -1.59 7.21 16.18
N GLU A 62 -2.13 8.38 16.54
CA GLU A 62 -1.38 9.63 16.59
C GLU A 62 -0.41 9.68 17.79
N TYR A 63 -0.77 9.01 18.90
CA TYR A 63 -0.01 9.09 20.15
C TYR A 63 0.70 7.80 20.54
N ASN A 64 0.31 6.65 20.00
CA ASN A 64 0.80 5.34 20.44
C ASN A 64 1.61 4.64 19.34
N VAL A 65 2.80 4.18 19.71
CA VAL A 65 3.65 3.30 18.89
C VAL A 65 3.48 1.82 19.29
N HIS A 66 3.08 1.59 20.55
CA HIS A 66 2.84 0.28 21.14
C HIS A 66 1.57 0.32 22.02
N PRO A 67 0.95 -0.84 22.31
CA PRO A 67 1.28 -2.19 21.85
C PRO A 67 0.96 -2.40 20.36
N TRP A 68 1.69 -3.30 19.70
CA TRP A 68 1.65 -3.44 18.24
C TRP A 68 0.33 -4.01 17.70
N SER A 69 -0.26 -4.98 18.39
CA SER A 69 -1.53 -5.60 17.95
C SER A 69 -2.67 -4.56 17.80
N PRO A 70 -2.93 -3.68 18.79
CA PRO A 70 -3.87 -2.57 18.60
C PRO A 70 -3.47 -1.59 17.50
N VAL A 71 -2.18 -1.28 17.34
CA VAL A 71 -1.70 -0.41 16.25
C VAL A 71 -2.07 -1.02 14.90
N GLU A 72 -1.79 -2.29 14.65
CA GLU A 72 -2.14 -2.93 13.37
C GLU A 72 -3.66 -2.95 13.12
N ASN A 73 -4.44 -3.26 14.14
CA ASN A 73 -5.90 -3.33 14.03
C ASN A 73 -6.51 -1.96 13.71
N PHE A 74 -6.12 -0.92 14.44
CA PHE A 74 -6.56 0.45 14.18
C PHE A 74 -6.02 0.97 12.86
N TRP A 75 -4.80 0.58 12.47
CA TRP A 75 -4.25 0.90 11.16
C TRP A 75 -5.17 0.36 10.07
N ARG A 76 -5.53 -0.92 10.11
CA ARG A 76 -6.46 -1.53 9.14
C ARG A 76 -7.82 -0.83 9.12
N ALA A 77 -8.41 -0.57 10.28
CA ALA A 77 -9.74 0.01 10.40
C ALA A 77 -9.84 1.44 9.84
N THR A 78 -8.75 2.21 9.89
CA THR A 78 -8.73 3.65 9.53
C THR A 78 -8.15 3.91 8.14
N LEU A 79 -8.11 2.91 7.26
CA LEU A 79 -7.42 2.99 5.97
C LEU A 79 -7.96 4.12 5.07
N ALA A 80 -9.28 4.27 4.99
CA ALA A 80 -9.92 5.25 4.10
C ALA A 80 -9.57 6.68 4.53
N GLU A 81 -9.65 6.94 5.83
CA GLU A 81 -9.40 8.23 6.46
C GLU A 81 -7.92 8.59 6.37
N ARG A 82 -7.04 7.64 6.68
CA ARG A 82 -5.60 7.83 6.55
C ARG A 82 -5.17 8.11 5.11
N LYS A 83 -5.83 7.53 4.10
CA LYS A 83 -5.60 7.89 2.69
C LYS A 83 -5.96 9.35 2.41
N SER A 84 -7.07 9.84 2.96
CA SER A 84 -7.44 11.27 2.86
C SER A 84 -6.41 12.17 3.53
N ILE A 85 -5.99 11.84 4.76
CA ILE A 85 -4.96 12.59 5.51
C ILE A 85 -3.64 12.63 4.72
N LEU A 86 -3.23 11.51 4.11
CA LEU A 86 -2.04 11.45 3.27
C LEU A 86 -2.18 12.34 2.02
N ALA A 87 -3.34 12.33 1.37
CA ALA A 87 -3.59 13.14 0.17
C ALA A 87 -3.56 14.65 0.47
N GLU A 88 -4.04 15.05 1.64
CA GLU A 88 -4.10 16.47 2.05
C GLU A 88 -2.76 16.98 2.59
N GLY A 89 -2.09 16.21 3.45
CA GLY A 89 -0.89 16.63 4.16
C GLY A 89 0.44 16.23 3.50
N GLY A 90 0.41 15.30 2.55
CA GLY A 90 1.61 14.70 1.95
C GLY A 90 2.35 13.75 2.89
N ILE A 91 3.33 13.03 2.34
CA ILE A 91 4.01 11.92 3.02
C ILE A 91 4.78 12.36 4.28
N TYR A 92 5.40 13.53 4.26
CA TYR A 92 6.18 14.00 5.41
C TYR A 92 5.30 14.26 6.65
N ASN A 93 4.21 15.02 6.48
CA ASN A 93 3.28 15.29 7.56
C ASN A 93 2.56 14.02 8.02
N TYR A 94 2.33 13.08 7.11
CA TYR A 94 1.74 11.79 7.42
C TYR A 94 2.60 10.96 8.40
N PHE A 95 3.91 10.86 8.15
CA PHE A 95 4.84 10.19 9.07
C PHE A 95 5.05 10.96 10.38
N LYS A 96 4.91 12.29 10.36
CA LYS A 96 4.93 13.10 11.58
C LYS A 96 3.68 12.85 12.43
N LYS A 97 2.52 12.69 11.80
CA LYS A 97 1.23 12.48 12.46
C LYS A 97 1.08 11.07 13.04
N PHE A 98 1.63 10.06 12.38
CA PHE A 98 1.57 8.67 12.84
C PHE A 98 2.97 8.16 13.22
N PRO A 99 3.42 8.35 14.47
CA PRO A 99 4.80 8.05 14.87
C PRO A 99 5.15 6.57 14.75
N ALA A 100 4.16 5.68 14.83
CA ALA A 100 4.32 4.24 14.63
C ALA A 100 4.93 3.88 13.27
N LEU A 101 4.83 4.77 12.26
CA LEU A 101 5.43 4.56 10.94
C LEU A 101 6.94 4.79 10.87
N ARG A 102 7.51 5.45 11.88
CA ARG A 102 8.94 5.82 11.90
C ARG A 102 9.83 4.71 12.47
N ILE A 103 9.24 3.58 12.86
CA ILE A 103 9.94 2.37 13.31
C ILE A 103 9.86 1.27 12.26
N GLN A 104 10.70 0.25 12.39
CA GLN A 104 10.86 -0.82 11.39
C GLN A 104 9.54 -1.54 11.08
N GLU A 105 8.75 -1.85 12.11
CA GLU A 105 7.45 -2.49 12.01
C GLU A 105 6.43 -1.60 11.26
N GLY A 106 6.49 -0.29 11.51
CA GLY A 106 5.73 0.74 10.81
C GLY A 106 5.94 0.75 9.31
N TYR A 107 7.19 0.66 8.86
CA TYR A 107 7.50 0.58 7.44
C TYR A 107 6.89 -0.66 6.78
N ARG A 108 6.75 -1.78 7.51
CA ARG A 108 6.05 -2.97 7.00
C ARG A 108 4.57 -2.68 6.78
N LEU A 109 3.91 -1.94 7.66
CA LEU A 109 2.52 -1.53 7.47
C LEU A 109 2.36 -0.71 6.18
N VAL A 110 3.22 0.28 5.94
CA VAL A 110 3.15 1.05 4.70
C VAL A 110 3.37 0.14 3.49
N SER A 111 4.35 -0.75 3.54
CA SER A 111 4.66 -1.65 2.43
C SER A 111 3.52 -2.62 2.10
N ILE A 112 2.78 -3.10 3.10
CA ILE A 112 1.68 -4.07 2.92
C ILE A 112 0.42 -3.41 2.32
N TYR A 113 0.09 -2.18 2.71
CA TYR A 113 -1.18 -1.54 2.32
C TYR A 113 -1.06 -0.58 1.12
N TYR A 114 0.16 -0.27 0.68
CA TYR A 114 0.40 0.68 -0.40
C TYR A 114 0.95 0.04 -1.69
N THR A 115 1.11 -1.28 -1.76
CA THR A 115 1.44 -2.00 -3.01
C THR A 115 0.37 -1.86 -4.10
N ASP A 116 -0.86 -1.47 -3.75
CA ASP A 116 -1.94 -1.19 -4.72
C ASP A 116 -2.04 0.28 -5.12
N ILE A 117 -1.24 1.16 -4.52
CA ILE A 117 -1.14 2.54 -4.96
C ILE A 117 0.07 2.58 -5.88
N ASN A 118 -0.19 2.62 -7.20
CA ASN A 118 0.74 3.22 -8.14
C ASN A 118 1.02 4.63 -7.63
N ILE A 119 2.02 4.77 -6.77
CA ILE A 119 2.68 6.02 -6.49
C ILE A 119 3.36 6.33 -7.81
N VAL A 120 2.63 7.02 -8.67
CA VAL A 120 3.20 7.79 -9.77
C VAL A 120 4.15 8.78 -9.11
N MET A 121 5.39 8.36 -8.93
CA MET A 121 6.53 9.27 -8.98
C MET A 121 6.90 9.45 -10.44
#